data_AF-G3AIB7-F1
#
_entry.id   AF-G3AIB7-F1
#
_cell.length_a   1.000
_cell.length_b   1.000
_cell.length_c   1.000
_cell.angle_alpha   90.00
_cell.angle_beta   90.00
_cell.angle_gamma   90.00
#
_symmetry.space_group_name_H-M   'P 1'
#
loop_
_entity.id
_entity.type
_entity.pdbx_description
1 polymer ?
#
loop_
_entity_poly.entity_id
_entity_poly.type
_entity_poly.pdbx_seq_one_letter_code
_entity_poly.pdbx_strand_id
1 'polypeptide(L)'
;MSSANLQTKLDASLNDILKTSGYIFEVLNNNKKQSNLLTGPNNQLITPQIIAQLSHQMLKFDDILDETITKFNDARWCIDQMVENKQRQEEMKIREEQERARRLKEEEEQKQRRIKEEQEEQARAKAA
;
A
#
# COMPACT_ATOMS: atom_id res chain seq x y z
N MET A 1 31.12 -70.52 9.83
CA MET A 1 30.96 -69.05 9.80
C MET A 1 30.01 -68.65 10.93
N SER A 2 30.47 -67.72 11.76
CA SER A 2 29.91 -67.16 13.02
C SER A 2 28.67 -67.84 13.62
N SER A 3 28.88 -68.61 14.70
CA SER A 3 27.81 -68.95 15.65
C SER A 3 27.22 -67.64 16.14
N ALA A 4 25.95 -67.36 15.82
CA ALA A 4 25.22 -66.23 16.38
C ALA A 4 25.50 -66.14 17.89
N ASN A 5 25.93 -64.97 18.36
CA ASN A 5 26.23 -64.70 19.77
C ASN A 5 24.99 -65.10 20.61
N LEU A 6 25.19 -65.54 21.85
CA LEU A 6 24.12 -65.92 22.78
C LEU A 6 22.98 -64.89 22.79
N GLN A 7 23.31 -63.59 22.75
CA GLN A 7 22.34 -62.50 22.64
C GLN A 7 21.39 -62.68 21.44
N THR A 8 21.94 -62.91 20.25
CA THR A 8 21.15 -63.08 19.02
C THR A 8 20.24 -64.31 19.08
N LYS A 9 20.67 -65.38 19.76
CA LYS A 9 19.85 -66.59 19.94
C LYS A 9 18.70 -66.35 20.94
N LEU A 10 18.98 -65.61 22.02
CA LEU A 10 17.97 -65.21 22.99
C LEU A 10 16.94 -64.26 22.37
N ASP A 11 17.40 -63.29 21.58
CA ASP A 11 16.53 -62.35 20.88
C ASP A 11 15.63 -63.05 19.85
N ALA A 12 16.16 -64.05 19.14
CA ALA A 12 15.37 -64.86 18.22
C ALA A 12 14.29 -65.67 18.95
N SER A 13 14.67 -66.36 20.04
CA SER A 13 13.74 -67.14 20.86
C SER A 13 12.63 -66.27 21.47
N LEU A 14 13.01 -65.11 22.02
CA LEU A 14 12.05 -64.14 22.55
C LEU A 14 11.10 -63.63 21.46
N ASN A 15 11.61 -63.29 20.27
CA ASN A 15 10.77 -62.84 19.16
C ASN A 15 9.77 -63.92 18.72
N ASP A 16 10.18 -65.18 18.66
CA ASP A 16 9.27 -66.28 18.31
C ASP A 16 8.20 -66.50 19.38
N ILE A 17 8.57 -66.39 20.66
CA ILE A 17 7.60 -66.41 21.77
C ILE A 17 6.61 -65.25 21.63
N LEU A 18 7.08 -64.02 21.44
CA LEU A 18 6.25 -62.82 21.31
C LEU A 18 5.33 -62.87 20.09
N LYS A 19 5.77 -63.47 18.98
CA LYS A 19 4.93 -63.70 17.79
C LYS A 19 3.86 -64.75 18.05
N THR A 20 4.24 -65.89 18.63
CA THR A 20 3.33 -67.03 18.85
C THR A 20 2.27 -66.73 19.90
N SER A 21 2.65 -66.01 20.95
CA SER A 21 1.74 -65.57 22.02
C SER A 21 0.90 -64.34 21.68
N GLY A 22 1.15 -63.70 20.53
CA GLY A 22 0.42 -62.51 20.09
C GLY A 22 0.86 -61.20 20.75
N TYR A 23 1.77 -61.23 21.74
CA TYR A 23 2.28 -60.02 22.40
C TYR A 23 2.93 -59.02 21.43
N ILE A 24 3.46 -59.48 20.29
CA ILE A 24 4.00 -58.59 19.25
C ILE A 24 2.92 -57.61 18.75
N PHE A 25 1.66 -58.03 18.65
CA PHE A 25 0.54 -57.17 18.25
C PHE A 25 0.18 -56.17 19.34
N GLU A 26 0.26 -56.55 20.62
CA GLU A 26 0.02 -55.65 21.74
C GLU A 26 1.09 -54.55 21.81
N VAL A 27 2.37 -54.92 21.64
CA VAL A 27 3.48 -53.96 21.57
C VAL A 27 3.29 -52.99 20.40
N LEU A 28 2.96 -53.51 19.21
CA LEU A 28 2.68 -52.66 18.03
C LEU A 28 1.49 -51.73 18.26
N ASN A 29 0.41 -52.22 18.86
CA ASN A 29 -0.79 -51.44 19.15
C ASN A 29 -0.50 -50.33 20.18
N ASN A 30 0.27 -50.64 21.24
CA ASN A 30 0.68 -49.67 22.23
C ASN A 30 1.60 -48.59 21.65
N ASN A 31 2.57 -48.99 20.82
CA ASN A 31 3.44 -48.05 20.11
C ASN A 31 2.63 -47.13 19.18
N LYS A 32 1.64 -47.67 18.47
CA LYS A 32 0.75 -46.86 17.62
C LYS A 32 -0.09 -45.88 18.44
N LYS A 33 -0.63 -46.30 19.59
CA LYS A 33 -1.38 -45.42 20.50
C LYS A 33 -0.50 -44.31 21.06
N GLN A 34 0.72 -44.62 21.49
CA GLN A 34 1.68 -43.62 21.98
C GLN A 34 2.12 -42.68 20.87
N SER A 35 2.41 -43.19 19.68
CA SER A 35 2.74 -42.37 18.51
C SER A 35 1.60 -41.40 18.19
N ASN A 36 0.35 -41.88 18.14
CA ASN A 36 -0.82 -41.03 17.92
C ASN A 36 -1.08 -40.03 19.06
N LEU A 37 -0.67 -40.33 20.29
CA LEU A 37 -0.75 -39.36 21.40
C LEU A 37 0.29 -38.24 21.21
N LEU A 38 1.49 -38.60 20.73
CA LEU A 38 2.60 -37.66 20.52
C LEU A 38 2.43 -36.81 19.27
N THR A 39 1.97 -37.38 18.15
CA THR A 39 1.80 -36.71 16.84
C THR A 39 0.34 -36.40 16.51
N GLY A 40 -0.57 -36.68 17.44
CA GLY A 40 -1.98 -36.47 17.25
C GLY A 40 -2.36 -34.99 17.12
N PRO A 41 -3.60 -34.72 16.67
CA PRO A 41 -4.09 -33.36 16.46
C PRO A 41 -4.04 -32.49 17.73
N ASN A 42 -4.09 -33.11 18.92
CA ASN A 42 -4.02 -32.42 20.21
C ASN A 42 -2.60 -32.00 20.63
N ASN A 43 -1.55 -32.48 19.95
CA ASN A 43 -0.15 -32.20 20.25
C ASN A 43 0.53 -31.38 19.13
N GLN A 44 -0.26 -30.77 18.24
CA GLN A 44 0.29 -29.85 17.25
C GLN A 44 0.96 -28.67 17.96
N LEU A 45 2.26 -28.50 17.71
CA LEU A 45 3.06 -27.40 18.27
C LEU A 45 2.49 -26.02 17.89
N ILE A 46 1.88 -25.94 16.70
CA ILE A 46 1.17 -24.76 16.22
C ILE A 46 -0.31 -25.13 16.10
N THR A 47 -1.14 -24.49 16.92
CA THR A 47 -2.58 -24.75 16.89
C THR A 47 -3.21 -24.09 15.66
N PRO A 48 -4.29 -24.67 15.10
CA PRO A 48 -5.03 -24.06 14.00
C PRO A 48 -5.48 -22.61 14.29
N GLN A 49 -5.75 -22.30 15.56
CA GLN A 49 -6.10 -20.97 16.03
C GLN A 49 -4.97 -19.95 15.81
N ILE A 50 -3.72 -20.35 16.06
CA ILE A 50 -2.54 -19.49 15.81
C ILE A 50 -2.40 -19.23 14.30
N ILE A 51 -2.61 -20.25 13.47
CA ILE A 51 -2.56 -20.13 12.00
C ILE A 51 -3.65 -19.16 11.51
N ALA A 52 -4.87 -19.28 12.05
CA ALA A 52 -5.97 -18.40 11.71
C ALA A 52 -5.70 -16.95 12.14
N GLN A 53 -5.14 -16.74 13.34
CA GLN A 53 -4.74 -15.42 13.81
C GLN A 53 -3.66 -14.79 12.92
N LEU A 54 -2.63 -15.56 12.53
CA LEU A 54 -1.60 -15.09 11.61
C LEU A 54 -2.19 -14.69 10.26
N SER A 55 -3.05 -15.54 9.69
CA SER A 55 -3.73 -15.25 8.42
C SER A 55 -4.56 -13.96 8.49
N HIS A 56 -5.25 -13.74 9.60
CA HIS A 56 -6.01 -12.50 9.84
C HIS A 56 -5.12 -11.27 9.94
N GLN A 57 -3.96 -11.38 10.61
CA GLN A 57 -3.00 -10.28 10.71
C GLN A 57 -2.38 -9.94 9.35
N MET A 58 -2.15 -10.94 8.49
CA MET A 58 -1.68 -10.72 7.13
C MET A 58 -2.70 -9.91 6.30
N LEU A 59 -3.98 -10.29 6.36
CA LEU A 59 -5.04 -9.55 5.66
C LEU A 59 -5.15 -8.10 6.13
N LYS A 60 -5.05 -7.86 7.45
CA LYS A 60 -5.03 -6.49 7.99
C LYS A 60 -3.83 -5.67 7.50
N PHE A 61 -2.69 -6.32 7.30
CA PHE A 61 -1.52 -5.64 6.79
C PHE A 61 -1.73 -5.20 5.34
N ASP A 62 -2.35 -6.04 4.52
CA ASP A 62 -2.73 -5.70 3.15
C ASP A 62 -3.72 -4.51 3.12
N ASP A 63 -4.73 -4.50 3.99
CA ASP A 63 -5.67 -3.36 4.11
C ASP A 63 -4.94 -2.04 4.42
N ILE A 64 -3.97 -2.07 5.34
CA ILE A 64 -3.16 -0.89 5.70
C ILE A 64 -2.31 -0.43 4.51
N LEU A 65 -1.75 -1.37 3.74
CA LEU A 65 -0.96 -1.05 2.56
C LEU A 65 -1.82 -0.36 1.49
N ASP A 66 -3.02 -0.89 1.21
CA ASP A 66 -3.95 -0.31 0.25
C ASP A 66 -4.41 1.11 0.67
N GLU A 67 -4.74 1.30 1.95
CA GLU A 67 -5.08 2.61 2.50
C GLU A 67 -3.90 3.59 2.35
N THR A 68 -2.68 3.12 2.63
CA THR A 68 -1.47 3.93 2.54
C THR A 68 -1.21 4.36 1.10
N ILE A 69 -1.28 3.43 0.15
CA ILE A 69 -1.11 3.72 -1.30
C ILE A 69 -2.15 4.76 -1.76
N THR A 70 -3.41 4.60 -1.34
CA THR A 70 -4.49 5.53 -1.68
C THR A 70 -4.19 6.94 -1.18
N LYS A 71 -3.81 7.09 0.11
CA LYS A 71 -3.45 8.40 0.68
C LYS A 71 -2.27 9.05 -0.03
N PHE A 72 -1.25 8.29 -0.42
CA PHE A 72 -0.11 8.83 -1.17
C PHE A 72 -0.52 9.32 -2.57
N ASN A 73 -1.39 8.59 -3.25
CA ASN A 73 -1.88 8.98 -4.57
C ASN A 73 -2.77 10.24 -4.50
N ASP A 74 -3.66 10.31 -3.50
CA ASP A 74 -4.52 11.49 -3.29
C ASP A 74 -3.70 12.73 -2.94
N ALA A 75 -2.64 12.58 -2.13
CA ALA A 75 -1.76 13.69 -1.78
C ALA A 75 -1.07 14.27 -3.03
N ARG A 76 -0.60 13.41 -3.95
CA ARG A 76 0.00 13.86 -5.21
C ARG A 76 -1.02 14.64 -6.06
N TRP A 77 -2.23 14.09 -6.24
CA TRP A 77 -3.28 14.74 -7.03
C TRP A 77 -3.68 16.10 -6.44
N CYS A 78 -3.82 16.19 -5.12
CA CYS A 78 -4.11 17.45 -4.44
C CYS A 78 -3.02 18.50 -4.67
N ILE A 79 -1.74 18.11 -4.60
CA ILE A 79 -0.62 19.02 -4.87
C ILE A 79 -0.64 19.50 -6.32
N ASP A 80 -0.83 18.58 -7.27
CA ASP A 80 -0.88 18.90 -8.70
C ASP A 80 -2.03 19.90 -8.98
N GLN A 81 -3.21 19.69 -8.40
CA GLN A 81 -4.34 20.62 -8.51
C GLN A 81 -4.09 21.98 -7.85
N MET A 82 -3.39 22.02 -6.71
CA MET A 82 -3.01 23.29 -6.07
C MET A 82 -2.06 24.10 -6.95
N VAL A 83 -1.07 23.44 -7.56
CA VAL A 83 -0.11 24.09 -8.47
C VAL A 83 -0.83 24.63 -9.71
N GLU A 84 -1.68 23.81 -10.33
CA GLU A 84 -2.43 24.19 -11.52
C GLU A 84 -3.38 25.38 -11.25
N ASN A 85 -4.10 25.35 -10.13
CA ASN A 85 -4.99 26.45 -9.74
C ASN A 85 -4.21 27.72 -9.43
N LYS A 86 -3.03 27.62 -8.82
CA LYS A 86 -2.16 28.78 -8.55
C LYS A 86 -1.66 29.41 -9.86
N GLN A 87 -1.21 28.59 -10.82
CA GLN A 87 -0.80 29.07 -12.14
C GLN A 87 -1.96 29.77 -12.87
N ARG A 88 -3.15 29.15 -12.90
CA ARG A 88 -4.33 29.77 -13.51
C ARG A 88 -4.71 31.11 -12.86
N GLN A 89 -4.60 31.22 -11.53
CA GLN A 89 -4.85 32.49 -10.83
C GLN A 89 -3.81 33.57 -11.17
N GLU A 90 -2.54 33.20 -11.27
CA GLU A 90 -1.47 34.14 -11.65
C GLU A 90 -1.65 34.63 -13.09
N GLU A 91 -1.99 33.74 -14.02
CA GLU A 91 -2.28 34.09 -15.43
C GLU A 91 -3.47 35.05 -15.54
N MET A 92 -4.56 34.78 -14.81
CA MET A 92 -5.73 35.66 -14.80
C MET A 92 -5.40 37.05 -14.24
N LYS A 93 -4.61 37.14 -13.16
CA LYS A 93 -4.16 38.41 -12.60
C LYS A 93 -3.32 39.22 -13.61
N ILE A 94 -2.36 38.57 -14.28
CA ILE A 94 -1.53 39.22 -15.31
C ILE A 94 -2.41 39.75 -16.44
N ARG A 95 -3.40 38.97 -16.88
CA ARG A 95 -4.31 39.39 -17.95
C ARG A 95 -5.16 40.60 -17.53
N GLU A 96 -5.68 40.61 -16.32
CA GLU A 96 -6.44 41.76 -15.79
C GLU A 96 -5.58 43.01 -15.63
N GLU A 97 -4.34 42.88 -15.17
CA GLU A 97 -3.41 44.00 -15.06
C GLU A 97 -3.04 44.57 -16.43
N GLN A 98 -2.80 43.70 -17.42
CA GLN A 98 -2.55 44.11 -18.80
C GLN A 98 -3.76 44.83 -19.41
N GLU A 99 -4.98 44.34 -19.15
CA GLU A 99 -6.20 44.98 -19.65
C GLU A 99 -6.42 46.35 -19.00
N ARG A 100 -6.20 46.47 -17.68
CA ARG A 100 -6.26 47.78 -17.00
C ARG A 100 -5.22 48.75 -17.53
N ALA A 101 -3.98 48.29 -17.73
CA ALA A 101 -2.92 49.12 -18.29
C ALA A 101 -3.26 49.62 -19.71
N ARG A 102 -3.87 48.76 -20.55
CA ARG A 102 -4.34 49.16 -21.88
C ARG A 102 -5.43 50.23 -21.82
N ARG A 103 -6.45 50.04 -20.97
CA ARG A 103 -7.53 51.03 -20.79
C ARG A 103 -7.01 52.38 -20.30
N LEU A 104 -6.10 52.38 -19.33
CA LEU A 104 -5.47 53.61 -18.83
C LEU A 104 -4.72 54.36 -19.93
N LYS A 105 -3.98 53.64 -20.79
CA LYS A 105 -3.26 54.23 -21.91
C LYS A 105 -4.21 54.82 -22.96
N GLU A 106 -5.30 54.13 -23.29
CA GLU A 106 -6.31 54.63 -24.23
C GLU A 106 -7.02 55.90 -23.71
N GLU A 107 -7.36 55.94 -22.42
CA GLU A 107 -7.94 57.14 -21.80
C GLU A 107 -6.98 58.32 -21.81
N GLU A 108 -5.69 58.08 -21.55
CA GLU A 108 -4.66 59.12 -21.57
C GLU A 108 -4.43 59.65 -23.00
N GLU A 109 -4.37 58.78 -23.99
CA GLU A 109 -4.27 59.16 -25.40
C GLU A 109 -5.50 59.96 -25.87
N GLN A 110 -6.72 59.58 -25.47
CA GLN A 110 -7.92 60.36 -25.77
C GLN A 110 -7.94 61.73 -25.08
N LYS A 111 -7.45 61.83 -23.84
CA LYS A 111 -7.32 63.13 -23.16
C LYS A 111 -6.32 64.03 -23.89
N GLN A 112 -5.17 63.49 -24.29
CA GLN A 112 -4.16 64.24 -25.04
C GLN A 112 -4.66 64.69 -26.42
N ARG A 113 -5.45 63.86 -27.13
CA ARG A 113 -6.08 64.25 -28.41
C ARG A 113 -7.08 65.39 -28.23
N ARG A 114 -7.97 65.32 -27.23
CA ARG A 114 -8.93 66.38 -26.93
C ARG A 114 -8.25 67.71 -26.59
N ILE A 115 -7.19 67.68 -25.79
CA ILE A 115 -6.41 68.88 -25.45
C ILE A 115 -5.79 69.50 -26.71
N LYS A 116 -5.27 68.69 -27.64
CA LYS A 116 -4.71 69.19 -28.91
C LYS A 116 -5.77 69.78 -29.82
N GLU A 117 -6.92 69.13 -29.95
CA GLU A 117 -8.04 69.62 -30.76
C GLU A 117 -8.57 70.96 -30.23
N GLU A 118 -8.74 71.10 -28.91
CA GLU A 118 -9.15 72.36 -28.27
C GLU A 118 -8.10 73.47 -28.46
N GLN A 119 -6.81 73.14 -28.40
CA GLN A 119 -5.73 74.10 -28.66
C GLN A 119 -5.68 74.54 -30.13
N GLU A 120 -5.90 73.63 -31.08
CA GLU A 120 -5.96 73.95 -32.50
C GLU A 120 -7.20 74.78 -32.85
N GLU A 121 -8.35 74.49 -32.25
CA GLU A 121 -9.58 75.26 -32.43
C GLU A 121 -9.47 76.68 -31.88
N GLN A 122 -8.88 76.84 -30.68
CA GLN A 122 -8.58 78.16 -30.13
C GLN A 122 -7.54 78.94 -30.94
N ALA A 123 -6.56 78.26 -31.53
CA ALA A 123 -5.57 78.90 -32.40
C ALA A 123 -6.21 79.37 -33.72
N ARG A 124 -7.12 78.57 -34.31
CA ARG A 124 -7.87 78.96 -35.51
C ARG A 124 -8.85 80.10 -35.24
N ALA A 125 -9.53 80.09 -34.10
CA ALA A 125 -10.45 81.17 -33.70
C ALA A 125 -9.74 82.51 -33.40
N LYS A 126 -8.45 82.48 -33.06
CA LYS A 126 -7.63 83.70 -32.87
C LYS A 126 -6.97 84.21 -34.16
N ALA A 127 -7.01 83.42 -35.24
CA ALA A 127 -6.42 83.76 -36.54
C ALA A 127 -7.45 84.17 -37.61
N ALA A 128 -8.74 84.21 -37.25
CA ALA A 128 -9.86 84.74 -38.04
C ALA A 128 -10.35 86.06 -37.42
#